data_AF-A0A3G6JA95-F1
#
_entry.id   AF-A0A3G6JA95-F1
#
_cell.length_a   1.000
_cell.length_b   1.000
_cell.length_c   1.000
_cell.angle_alpha   90.00
_cell.angle_beta   90.00
_cell.angle_gamma   90.00
#
_symmetry.space_group_name_H-M   'P 1'
#
loop_
_entity.id
_entity.type
_entity.pdbx_description
1 polymer ?
#
loop_
_entity_poly.entity_id
_entity_poly.type
_entity_poly.pdbx_seq_one_letter_code
_entity_poly.pdbx_strand_id
1 'polypeptide(L)'
;MTSCGRFRYWFAMSSPNPTGAREAVCGGGCRVWLQVAIPGASSGLCFPAFPSILGALGATGLGLTPVFILLPPSETKAPGGSGAPLRLESLHFAEQFTAIRRTLIEDLLALDDATMAQVLKLSARQRDEVAANRQLLTAATMPAIARYTGVLYDALDAATLTEKQQSRLMVCSALFGLLAATDEIPHYRLSGGTKLPYRDSTDPAPTMKRRWQEAMSQALAELAAADDLIIDMRSGAYQALGGCDDLVTVRVESVQADGSRKVVSHHNKHYKGLAARLLASAKQTPTTLPEAAAIIAADPTLSPEITDDRLLTLIVER
;
A
#
# COMPACT_ATOMS: atom_id res chain seq x y z
N MET A 1 -25.18 -35.61 4.76
CA MET A 1 -25.30 -35.58 6.23
C MET A 1 -24.01 -36.14 6.80
N THR A 2 -23.07 -35.25 7.12
CA THR A 2 -21.72 -35.64 7.54
C THR A 2 -21.10 -34.51 8.35
N SER A 3 -20.91 -34.78 9.65
CA SER A 3 -19.77 -34.38 10.49
C SER A 3 -19.32 -32.91 10.48
N CYS A 4 -19.77 -32.14 11.49
CA CYS A 4 -19.09 -30.92 11.92
C CYS A 4 -18.09 -31.26 13.05
N GLY A 5 -16.80 -31.04 12.79
CA GLY A 5 -15.70 -31.33 13.71
C GLY A 5 -15.65 -30.39 14.91
N ARG A 6 -15.57 -30.97 16.10
CA ARG A 6 -15.29 -30.29 17.38
C ARG A 6 -13.79 -29.99 17.46
N PHE A 7 -13.41 -28.71 17.50
CA PHE A 7 -12.10 -28.30 18.03
C PHE A 7 -12.21 -28.10 19.55
N ARG A 8 -11.43 -28.87 20.31
CA ARG A 8 -11.24 -28.71 21.76
C ARG A 8 -9.91 -27.99 21.99
N TYR A 9 -9.95 -26.76 22.50
CA TYR A 9 -8.78 -26.18 23.14
C TYR A 9 -8.79 -26.55 24.63
N TRP A 10 -7.71 -27.21 25.05
CA TRP A 10 -7.37 -27.46 26.44
C TRP A 10 -6.73 -26.19 27.02
N PHE A 11 -7.37 -25.57 28.02
CA PHE A 11 -6.68 -24.79 29.03
C PHE A 11 -6.80 -25.54 30.35
N ALA A 12 -5.71 -26.15 30.77
CA ALA A 12 -5.56 -26.73 32.09
C ALA A 12 -5.16 -25.62 33.07
N MET A 13 -6.08 -25.23 33.96
CA MET A 13 -5.73 -24.64 35.24
C MET A 13 -6.42 -25.44 36.34
N SER A 14 -5.61 -25.92 37.27
CA SER A 14 -5.96 -26.86 38.32
C SER A 14 -6.59 -26.14 39.54
N SER A 15 -7.86 -26.50 39.82
CA SER A 15 -8.53 -26.65 41.15
C SER A 15 -8.74 -25.43 42.09
N PRO A 16 -9.68 -25.49 43.08
CA PRO A 16 -10.97 -26.21 43.17
C PRO A 16 -12.19 -25.30 43.50
N ASN A 17 -13.39 -25.87 43.27
CA ASN A 17 -14.78 -25.50 43.64
C ASN A 17 -15.00 -24.97 45.10
N PRO A 18 -16.22 -24.55 45.56
CA PRO A 18 -17.55 -24.50 44.90
C PRO A 18 -18.38 -23.21 45.21
N THR A 19 -19.44 -22.83 44.49
CA THR A 19 -20.85 -23.18 44.78
C THR A 19 -21.74 -22.18 44.00
N GLY A 20 -22.86 -22.64 43.42
CA GLY A 20 -23.94 -21.75 42.98
C GLY A 20 -24.22 -21.66 41.48
N ALA A 21 -24.35 -22.79 40.77
CA ALA A 21 -24.98 -22.79 39.46
C ALA A 21 -26.51 -22.90 39.63
N ARG A 22 -27.26 -21.88 39.21
CA ARG A 22 -28.70 -21.97 38.90
C ARG A 22 -28.83 -21.92 37.39
N GLU A 23 -29.35 -22.98 36.79
CA GLU A 23 -29.78 -22.98 35.38
C GLU A 23 -31.03 -22.12 35.23
N ALA A 24 -30.94 -21.07 34.42
CA ALA A 24 -32.09 -20.37 33.89
C ALA A 24 -32.08 -20.57 32.37
N VAL A 25 -33.03 -21.35 31.87
CA VAL A 25 -33.30 -21.50 30.44
C VAL A 25 -34.03 -20.24 29.98
N CYS A 26 -33.37 -19.40 29.20
CA CYS A 26 -34.02 -18.35 28.42
C CYS A 26 -33.70 -18.55 26.94
N GLY A 27 -34.75 -18.77 26.16
CA GLY A 27 -34.69 -18.76 24.71
C GLY A 27 -34.44 -17.35 24.16
N GLY A 28 -33.80 -17.29 23.00
CA GLY A 28 -33.66 -16.08 22.21
C GLY A 28 -32.41 -15.25 22.53
N GLY A 29 -31.42 -15.35 21.63
CA GLY A 29 -30.34 -14.38 21.36
C GLY A 29 -29.73 -13.63 22.55
N CYS A 30 -28.51 -14.02 22.95
CA CYS A 30 -27.70 -13.17 23.82
C CYS A 30 -26.22 -13.21 23.43
N ARG A 31 -25.67 -12.01 23.18
CA ARG A 31 -24.24 -11.73 23.02
C ARG A 31 -23.58 -11.88 24.40
N VAL A 32 -22.46 -12.60 24.46
CA VAL A 32 -21.67 -12.76 25.69
C VAL A 32 -20.89 -11.46 25.94
N TRP A 33 -21.18 -10.79 27.05
CA TRP A 33 -20.31 -9.76 27.62
C TRP A 33 -19.52 -10.39 28.78
N LEU A 34 -18.20 -10.33 28.70
CA LEU A 34 -17.32 -10.77 29.78
C LEU A 34 -17.19 -9.59 30.77
N GLN A 35 -17.88 -9.65 31.90
CA GLN A 35 -17.78 -8.65 32.95
C GLN A 35 -16.74 -9.12 33.97
N VAL A 36 -15.55 -8.49 33.95
CA VAL A 36 -14.53 -8.67 35.00
C VAL A 36 -14.88 -7.74 36.15
N ALA A 37 -15.28 -8.30 37.29
CA ALA A 37 -15.52 -7.54 38.52
C ALA A 37 -14.19 -7.29 39.25
N ILE A 38 -13.82 -6.02 39.43
CA ILE A 38 -12.74 -5.58 40.32
C ILE A 38 -13.41 -5.18 41.66
N PRO A 39 -13.06 -5.79 42.81
CA PRO A 39 -13.63 -5.39 44.08
C PRO A 39 -12.92 -4.16 44.65
N GLY A 40 -13.69 -3.10 44.98
CA GLY A 40 -13.24 -1.98 45.79
C GLY A 40 -13.07 -0.63 45.05
N ALA A 41 -14.16 -0.06 44.53
CA ALA A 41 -14.20 1.38 44.22
C ALA A 41 -15.62 1.93 44.41
N SER A 42 -15.83 2.58 45.55
CA SER A 42 -17.02 3.34 45.90
C SER A 42 -16.80 4.83 45.60
N SER A 43 -17.27 5.30 44.45
CA SER A 43 -17.72 6.69 44.23
C SER A 43 -18.01 6.90 42.76
N GLY A 44 -19.26 7.24 42.47
CA GLY A 44 -19.74 7.50 41.12
C GLY A 44 -19.11 8.74 40.50
N LEU A 45 -18.45 8.53 39.37
CA LEU A 45 -18.31 9.49 38.29
C LEU A 45 -18.54 8.72 37.00
N CYS A 46 -19.68 8.96 36.37
CA CYS A 46 -20.04 8.37 35.09
C CYS A 46 -19.24 9.11 34.01
N PHE A 47 -18.10 8.55 33.60
CA PHE A 47 -17.41 9.03 32.41
C PHE A 47 -18.24 8.61 31.18
N PRO A 48 -18.58 9.52 30.26
CA PRO A 48 -19.13 9.10 28.99
C PRO A 48 -18.09 8.21 28.31
N ALA A 49 -18.51 7.03 27.85
CA ALA A 49 -17.69 6.19 27.01
C ALA A 49 -17.22 7.06 25.83
N PHE A 50 -15.90 7.26 25.74
CA PHE A 50 -15.31 7.85 24.55
C PHE A 50 -15.76 7.01 23.35
N PRO A 51 -16.41 7.60 22.34
CA PRO A 51 -16.58 6.92 21.08
C PRO A 51 -15.18 6.60 20.58
N SER A 52 -14.92 5.32 20.31
CA SER A 52 -13.83 4.89 19.44
C SER A 52 -13.80 5.82 18.23
N ILE A 53 -12.65 6.48 18.00
CA ILE A 53 -12.40 7.36 16.86
C ILE A 53 -12.25 6.48 15.62
N LEU A 54 -13.35 5.86 15.22
CA LEU A 54 -13.62 5.32 13.90
C LEU A 54 -14.83 6.11 13.39
N GLY A 55 -14.61 7.40 13.20
CA GLY A 55 -15.68 8.39 13.07
C GLY A 55 -15.14 9.75 12.65
N ALA A 56 -14.22 9.78 11.69
CA ALA A 56 -13.83 11.00 11.00
C ALA A 56 -13.47 10.76 9.52
N LEU A 57 -13.97 9.68 8.91
CA LEU A 57 -14.35 9.74 7.50
C LEU A 57 -15.69 10.48 7.47
N GLY A 58 -15.59 11.80 7.35
CA GLY A 58 -16.72 12.65 7.02
C GLY A 58 -17.31 12.15 5.71
N ALA A 59 -18.39 11.39 5.81
CA ALA A 59 -19.33 11.17 4.74
C ALA A 59 -19.98 12.52 4.37
N THR A 60 -19.34 13.27 3.49
CA THR A 60 -20.00 14.25 2.64
C THR A 60 -19.90 13.70 1.22
N GLY A 61 -21.00 13.09 0.76
CA GLY A 61 -21.03 12.34 -0.49
C GLY A 61 -20.68 13.19 -1.70
N LEU A 62 -19.61 12.77 -2.39
CA LEU A 62 -19.48 12.76 -3.85
C LEU A 62 -18.68 11.51 -4.26
N GLY A 63 -19.41 10.41 -4.51
CA GLY A 63 -19.11 9.39 -5.54
C GLY A 63 -17.77 8.66 -5.51
N LEU A 64 -17.79 7.50 -4.85
CA LEU A 64 -17.08 6.22 -5.13
C LEU A 64 -15.70 6.31 -5.83
N THR A 65 -14.69 5.74 -5.19
CA THR A 65 -13.40 5.40 -5.82
C THR A 65 -13.34 3.89 -6.12
N PRO A 66 -14.14 3.33 -7.04
CA PRO A 66 -14.29 1.87 -7.16
C PRO A 66 -13.11 1.17 -7.85
N VAL A 67 -12.04 1.92 -8.16
CA VAL A 67 -10.78 1.35 -8.66
C VAL A 67 -9.59 2.04 -8.01
N PHE A 68 -8.64 1.25 -7.50
CA PHE A 68 -7.32 1.71 -7.08
C PHE A 68 -6.25 1.15 -8.00
N ILE A 69 -5.43 2.03 -8.55
CA ILE A 69 -4.34 1.67 -9.44
C ILE A 69 -3.04 1.83 -8.66
N LEU A 70 -2.40 0.70 -8.34
CA LEU A 70 -1.15 0.68 -7.59
C LEU A 70 0.04 0.80 -8.55
N LEU A 71 0.68 1.96 -8.53
CA LEU A 71 1.83 2.26 -9.36
C LEU A 71 3.12 1.84 -8.64
N PRO A 72 4.13 1.32 -9.38
CA PRO A 72 5.48 1.24 -8.85
C PRO A 72 6.04 2.67 -8.68
N PRO A 73 6.99 2.88 -7.75
CA PRO A 73 7.69 4.16 -7.71
C PRO A 73 8.65 4.26 -8.89
N SER A 74 9.23 5.45 -9.04
CA SER A 74 10.42 5.64 -9.86
C SER A 74 11.68 5.88 -9.04
N GLU A 75 12.80 5.47 -9.62
CA GLU A 75 14.13 5.74 -9.08
C GLU A 75 14.45 7.23 -9.20
N THR A 76 14.08 7.84 -10.33
CA THR A 76 14.21 9.29 -10.58
C THR A 76 13.04 10.04 -9.96
N LYS A 77 13.35 11.23 -9.44
CA LYS A 77 12.37 12.13 -8.83
C LYS A 77 12.56 13.54 -9.33
N ALA A 78 11.47 14.29 -9.43
CA ALA A 78 11.51 15.71 -9.70
C ALA A 78 12.20 16.44 -8.53
N PRO A 79 13.11 17.39 -8.78
CA PRO A 79 13.71 18.21 -7.73
C PRO A 79 12.73 19.27 -7.21
N GLY A 80 13.04 19.88 -6.07
CA GLY A 80 12.27 21.00 -5.52
C GLY A 80 11.01 20.58 -4.77
N GLY A 81 10.00 21.44 -4.78
CA GLY A 81 8.75 21.32 -4.01
C GLY A 81 8.35 22.68 -3.42
N SER A 82 7.07 22.84 -3.12
CA SER A 82 6.51 24.04 -2.49
C SER A 82 5.67 23.73 -1.24
N GLY A 83 5.45 22.45 -0.95
CA GLY A 83 4.75 22.01 0.25
C GLY A 83 5.60 22.15 1.51
N ALA A 84 4.92 22.17 2.65
CA ALA A 84 5.57 22.21 3.96
C ALA A 84 6.42 20.94 4.20
N PRO A 85 7.45 21.00 5.04
CA PRO A 85 8.25 19.82 5.37
C PRO A 85 7.41 18.62 5.83
N LEU A 86 7.93 17.42 5.56
CA LEU A 86 7.26 16.15 5.79
C LEU A 86 6.66 16.05 7.20
N ARG A 87 5.35 15.76 7.25
CA ARG A 87 4.69 15.25 8.45
C ARG A 87 4.15 13.86 8.18
N LEU A 88 4.63 12.86 8.93
CA LEU A 88 4.26 11.46 8.67
C LEU A 88 2.78 11.20 8.94
N GLU A 89 2.23 11.92 9.91
CA GLU A 89 0.86 11.80 10.38
C GLU A 89 -0.15 12.37 9.38
N SER A 90 0.29 13.18 8.40
CA SER A 90 -0.58 13.67 7.32
C SER A 90 -0.60 12.78 6.09
N LEU A 91 0.26 11.77 6.02
CA LEU A 91 0.26 10.82 4.90
C LEU A 91 -0.87 9.81 5.05
N HIS A 92 -1.39 9.29 3.93
CA HIS A 92 -2.37 8.21 3.96
C HIS A 92 -1.82 6.97 4.70
N PHE A 93 -2.71 6.18 5.32
CA PHE A 93 -2.37 5.04 6.20
C PHE A 93 -1.47 5.44 7.38
N ALA A 94 -1.60 6.66 7.89
CA ALA A 94 -0.79 7.13 9.02
C ALA A 94 -0.88 6.19 10.22
N GLU A 95 -2.08 5.69 10.54
CA GLU A 95 -2.28 4.79 11.69
C GLU A 95 -1.48 3.50 11.55
N GLN A 96 -1.50 2.87 10.37
CA GLN A 96 -0.81 1.60 10.12
C GLN A 96 0.69 1.79 9.87
N PHE A 97 1.11 2.88 9.21
CA PHE A 97 2.46 3.00 8.63
C PHE A 97 3.39 3.97 9.34
N THR A 98 2.90 4.91 10.16
CA THR A 98 3.77 5.97 10.74
C THR A 98 4.91 5.41 11.58
N ALA A 99 4.67 4.38 12.39
CA ALA A 99 5.73 3.77 13.21
C ALA A 99 6.85 3.14 12.36
N ILE A 100 6.48 2.45 11.27
CA ILE A 100 7.43 1.84 10.32
C ILE A 100 8.19 2.94 9.57
N ARG A 101 7.47 3.96 9.06
CA ARG A 101 8.06 5.12 8.37
C ARG A 101 9.11 5.81 9.24
N ARG A 102 8.77 6.09 10.50
CA ARG A 102 9.68 6.71 11.47
C ARG A 102 10.93 5.87 11.67
N THR A 103 10.78 4.58 11.92
CA THR A 103 11.91 3.66 12.11
C THR A 103 12.83 3.63 10.89
N LEU A 104 12.26 3.52 9.67
CA LEU A 104 13.05 3.52 8.43
C LEU A 104 13.80 4.84 8.21
N ILE A 105 13.17 5.98 8.49
CA ILE A 105 13.81 7.29 8.38
C ILE A 105 14.96 7.38 9.37
N GLU A 106 14.74 7.03 10.63
CA GLU A 106 15.77 7.14 11.66
C GLU A 106 16.93 6.17 11.40
N ASP A 107 16.65 4.93 10.99
CA ASP A 107 17.66 3.95 10.59
C ASP A 107 18.51 4.45 9.41
N LEU A 108 17.86 5.06 8.40
CA LEU A 108 18.54 5.65 7.26
C LEU A 108 19.42 6.83 7.67
N LEU A 109 18.90 7.72 8.50
CA LEU A 109 19.61 8.92 8.96
C LEU A 109 20.75 8.61 9.93
N ALA A 110 20.72 7.48 10.63
CA ALA A 110 21.79 7.05 11.53
C ALA A 110 23.06 6.58 10.80
N LEU A 111 22.96 6.17 9.54
CA LEU A 111 24.13 5.81 8.73
C LEU A 111 24.99 7.04 8.47
N ASP A 112 26.32 6.91 8.46
CA ASP A 112 27.21 7.92 7.88
C ASP A 112 27.04 8.00 6.34
N ASP A 113 27.57 9.07 5.72
CA ASP A 113 27.38 9.31 4.28
C ASP A 113 27.98 8.22 3.38
N ALA A 114 29.12 7.65 3.76
CA ALA A 114 29.79 6.63 2.98
C ALA A 114 29.02 5.30 3.05
N THR A 115 28.58 4.93 4.25
CA THR A 115 27.77 3.75 4.51
C THR A 115 26.40 3.87 3.86
N MET A 116 25.75 5.04 3.94
CA MET A 116 24.49 5.31 3.24
C MET A 116 24.65 5.11 1.73
N ALA A 117 25.70 5.67 1.13
CA ALA A 117 25.96 5.49 -0.30
C ALA A 117 26.15 4.02 -0.68
N GLN A 118 26.85 3.23 0.14
CA GLN A 118 27.03 1.79 -0.07
C GLN A 118 25.72 1.01 0.06
N VAL A 119 24.96 1.22 1.15
CA VAL A 119 23.68 0.54 1.42
C VAL A 119 22.65 0.83 0.32
N LEU A 120 22.61 2.07 -0.15
CA LEU A 120 21.72 2.52 -1.22
C LEU A 120 22.26 2.21 -2.63
N LYS A 121 23.46 1.62 -2.72
CA LYS A 121 24.16 1.26 -3.96
C LYS A 121 24.29 2.43 -4.93
N LEU A 122 24.63 3.61 -4.40
CA LEU A 122 24.75 4.84 -5.18
C LEU A 122 26.09 4.88 -5.90
N SER A 123 26.04 5.17 -7.19
CA SER A 123 27.24 5.48 -7.96
C SER A 123 27.80 6.86 -7.57
N ALA A 124 29.03 7.17 -8.01
CA ALA A 124 29.63 8.48 -7.79
C ALA A 124 28.76 9.64 -8.32
N ARG A 125 27.96 9.41 -9.37
CA ARG A 125 27.05 10.40 -9.96
C ARG A 125 25.76 10.61 -9.18
N GLN A 126 25.48 9.76 -8.19
CA GLN A 126 24.26 9.79 -7.38
C GLN A 126 24.53 10.21 -5.94
N ARG A 127 25.68 10.84 -5.67
CA ARG A 127 26.06 11.25 -4.31
C ARG A 127 25.13 12.32 -3.74
N ASP A 128 24.50 13.12 -4.60
CA ASP A 128 23.51 14.13 -4.18
C ASP A 128 22.27 13.49 -3.54
N GLU A 129 21.98 12.22 -3.82
CA GLU A 129 20.89 11.49 -3.17
C GLU A 129 21.14 11.27 -1.66
N VAL A 130 22.41 11.24 -1.22
CA VAL A 130 22.76 11.24 0.21
C VAL A 130 22.36 12.57 0.83
N ALA A 131 22.68 13.69 0.18
CA ALA A 131 22.30 15.03 0.65
C ALA A 131 20.77 15.19 0.70
N ALA A 132 20.05 14.68 -0.29
CA ALA A 132 18.58 14.67 -0.28
C ALA A 132 18.03 13.90 0.93
N ASN A 133 18.57 12.71 1.23
CA ASN A 133 18.18 11.95 2.42
C ASN A 133 18.50 12.70 3.73
N ARG A 134 19.60 13.43 3.82
CA ARG A 134 19.91 14.26 5.01
C ARG A 134 18.89 15.37 5.25
N GLN A 135 18.19 15.82 4.21
CA GLN A 135 17.17 16.86 4.28
C GLN A 135 15.74 16.32 4.37
N LEU A 136 15.55 15.01 4.54
CA LEU A 136 14.25 14.33 4.44
C LEU A 136 13.15 14.95 5.34
N LEU A 137 13.51 15.43 6.53
CA LEU A 137 12.55 16.03 7.48
C LEU A 137 12.41 17.56 7.35
N THR A 138 13.24 18.20 6.54
CA THR A 138 13.30 19.67 6.44
C THR A 138 13.08 20.22 5.03
N ALA A 139 13.27 19.40 4.01
CA ALA A 139 13.06 19.76 2.62
C ALA A 139 11.58 20.02 2.32
N ALA A 140 11.33 20.88 1.32
CA ALA A 140 10.00 21.09 0.78
C ALA A 140 9.45 19.82 0.12
N THR A 141 8.15 19.61 0.22
CA THR A 141 7.45 18.47 -0.36
C THR A 141 6.73 18.84 -1.65
N MET A 142 6.27 17.82 -2.37
CA MET A 142 5.28 17.94 -3.43
C MET A 142 4.43 16.65 -3.46
N PRO A 143 3.28 16.63 -4.14
CA PRO A 143 2.45 15.44 -4.26
C PRO A 143 3.25 14.25 -4.82
N ALA A 144 3.02 13.06 -4.29
CA ALA A 144 3.75 11.84 -4.68
C ALA A 144 3.69 11.60 -6.19
N ILE A 145 2.53 11.86 -6.81
CA ILE A 145 2.35 11.68 -8.25
C ILE A 145 3.19 12.66 -9.10
N ALA A 146 3.52 13.83 -8.55
CA ALA A 146 4.42 14.81 -9.17
C ALA A 146 5.89 14.56 -8.80
N ARG A 147 6.17 13.91 -7.67
CA ARG A 147 7.53 13.62 -7.20
C ARG A 147 8.22 12.56 -8.05
N TYR A 148 7.54 11.49 -8.43
CA TYR A 148 8.14 10.41 -9.22
C TYR A 148 8.10 10.71 -10.71
N THR A 149 9.19 10.43 -11.43
CA THR A 149 9.34 10.77 -12.87
C THR A 149 9.85 9.59 -13.70
N GLY A 150 9.82 9.71 -15.03
CA GLY A 150 10.39 8.73 -15.96
C GLY A 150 9.34 7.82 -16.58
N VAL A 151 9.78 6.86 -17.39
CA VAL A 151 8.99 6.15 -18.42
C VAL A 151 7.51 5.85 -18.09
N LEU A 152 7.18 5.34 -16.89
CA LEU A 152 5.79 5.09 -16.51
C LEU A 152 5.01 6.39 -16.29
N TYR A 153 5.60 7.32 -15.55
CA TYR A 153 5.01 8.61 -15.20
C TYR A 153 4.92 9.53 -16.42
N ASP A 154 5.88 9.43 -17.35
CA ASP A 154 5.84 10.15 -18.63
C ASP A 154 4.65 9.66 -19.49
N ALA A 155 4.40 8.34 -19.52
CA ALA A 155 3.26 7.76 -20.24
C ALA A 155 1.92 7.98 -19.53
N LEU A 156 1.93 8.01 -18.19
CA LEU A 156 0.78 8.35 -17.38
C LEU A 156 0.35 9.80 -17.60
N ASP A 157 1.33 10.69 -17.81
CA ASP A 157 1.16 12.14 -18.00
C ASP A 157 0.25 12.73 -16.91
N ALA A 158 0.65 12.50 -15.66
CA ALA A 158 -0.18 12.75 -14.49
C ALA A 158 -0.57 14.23 -14.32
N ALA A 159 0.26 15.15 -14.82
CA ALA A 159 0.02 16.59 -14.74
C ALA A 159 -1.25 17.02 -15.48
N THR A 160 -1.72 16.25 -16.47
CA THR A 160 -2.97 16.54 -17.19
C THR A 160 -4.20 15.89 -16.56
N LEU A 161 -4.04 15.08 -15.51
CA LEU A 161 -5.15 14.43 -14.83
C LEU A 161 -5.76 15.40 -13.80
N THR A 162 -7.08 15.46 -13.76
CA THR A 162 -7.83 16.16 -12.71
C THR A 162 -7.62 15.51 -11.34
N GLU A 163 -7.86 16.23 -10.26
CA GLU A 163 -7.76 15.69 -8.88
C GLU A 163 -8.59 14.42 -8.68
N LYS A 164 -9.80 14.37 -9.24
CA LYS A 164 -10.68 13.18 -9.21
C LYS A 164 -10.07 11.98 -9.94
N GLN A 165 -9.33 12.20 -11.02
CA GLN A 165 -8.67 11.11 -11.73
C GLN A 165 -7.41 10.66 -10.98
N GLN A 166 -6.68 11.60 -10.37
CA GLN A 166 -5.51 11.30 -9.54
C GLN A 166 -5.89 10.56 -8.25
N SER A 167 -7.09 10.77 -7.68
CA SER A 167 -7.52 10.07 -6.46
C SER A 167 -7.66 8.55 -6.63
N ARG A 168 -7.67 8.04 -7.87
CA ARG A 168 -7.64 6.61 -8.19
C ARG A 168 -6.23 6.01 -8.17
N LEU A 169 -5.19 6.84 -8.06
CA LEU A 169 -3.79 6.44 -8.15
C LEU A 169 -3.15 6.38 -6.76
N MET A 170 -2.41 5.30 -6.53
CA MET A 170 -1.57 5.16 -5.35
C MET A 170 -0.18 4.71 -5.76
N VAL A 171 0.85 5.19 -5.07
CA VAL A 171 2.24 4.84 -5.38
C VAL A 171 2.81 4.02 -4.23
N CYS A 172 3.35 2.85 -4.56
CA CYS A 172 4.11 2.06 -3.58
C CYS A 172 5.52 2.66 -3.42
N SER A 173 5.99 2.80 -2.20
CA SER A 173 7.24 3.43 -1.81
C SER A 173 7.98 2.56 -0.81
N ALA A 174 9.28 2.35 -1.03
CA ALA A 174 10.11 1.60 -0.08
C ALA A 174 10.26 2.29 1.28
N LEU A 175 10.18 3.63 1.30
CA LEU A 175 10.32 4.43 2.52
C LEU A 175 8.98 4.70 3.20
N PHE A 176 7.93 4.91 2.40
CA PHE A 176 6.64 5.39 2.88
C PHE A 176 5.51 4.35 2.84
N GLY A 177 5.76 3.14 2.32
CA GLY A 177 4.73 2.12 2.19
C GLY A 177 3.82 2.43 1.01
N LEU A 178 2.54 2.70 1.26
CA LEU A 178 1.61 3.16 0.22
C LEU A 178 1.36 4.65 0.38
N LEU A 179 1.32 5.37 -0.75
CA LEU A 179 1.06 6.80 -0.81
C LEU A 179 -0.13 7.05 -1.73
N ALA A 180 -1.05 7.93 -1.35
CA ALA A 180 -2.00 8.49 -2.31
C ALA A 180 -1.27 9.43 -3.29
N ALA A 181 -1.85 9.68 -4.46
CA ALA A 181 -1.29 10.62 -5.44
C ALA A 181 -0.98 12.01 -4.86
N THR A 182 -1.80 12.45 -3.92
CA THR A 182 -1.75 13.77 -3.26
C THR A 182 -0.87 13.82 -2.01
N ASP A 183 -0.31 12.69 -1.56
CA ASP A 183 0.56 12.68 -0.39
C ASP A 183 1.82 13.51 -0.64
N GLU A 184 2.05 14.50 0.22
CA GLU A 184 3.18 15.42 0.14
C GLU A 184 4.48 14.76 0.63
N ILE A 185 5.41 14.50 -0.28
CA ILE A 185 6.69 13.83 0.03
C ILE A 185 7.94 14.62 -0.41
N PRO A 186 9.04 14.56 0.36
CA PRO A 186 10.31 15.19 -0.01
C PRO A 186 11.00 14.38 -1.13
N HIS A 187 12.05 14.96 -1.72
CA HIS A 187 13.00 14.15 -2.49
C HIS A 187 13.74 13.22 -1.54
N TYR A 188 13.80 11.93 -1.86
CA TYR A 188 14.52 10.93 -1.07
C TYR A 188 15.01 9.77 -1.94
N ARG A 189 15.90 8.97 -1.36
CA ARG A 189 16.47 7.76 -1.96
C ARG A 189 16.39 6.56 -1.02
N LEU A 190 15.49 5.64 -1.35
CA LEU A 190 15.43 4.27 -0.79
C LEU A 190 14.70 3.38 -1.81
N SER A 191 15.23 2.19 -2.08
CA SER A 191 14.68 1.27 -3.09
C SER A 191 14.10 0.01 -2.44
N GLY A 192 13.13 -0.64 -3.08
CA GLY A 192 12.49 -1.85 -2.53
C GLY A 192 13.43 -3.03 -2.32
N GLY A 193 14.59 -3.05 -3.01
CA GLY A 193 15.63 -4.07 -2.85
C GLY A 193 16.66 -3.75 -1.78
N THR A 194 16.56 -2.61 -1.09
CA THR A 194 17.52 -2.20 -0.06
C THR A 194 17.43 -3.12 1.15
N LYS A 195 18.58 -3.46 1.72
CA LYS A 195 18.70 -4.06 3.05
C LYS A 195 19.19 -2.98 4.00
N LEU A 196 18.30 -2.45 4.84
CA LEU A 196 18.60 -1.30 5.70
C LEU A 196 18.93 -1.79 7.10
N PRO A 197 20.17 -1.58 7.60
CA PRO A 197 20.52 -1.91 8.99
C PRO A 197 19.58 -1.22 9.97
N TYR A 198 19.36 -1.82 11.14
CA TYR A 198 18.77 -1.09 12.26
C TYR A 198 19.85 -0.24 12.91
N ARG A 199 19.52 0.99 13.33
CA ARG A 199 20.49 1.87 14.01
C ARG A 199 21.03 1.30 15.33
N ASP A 200 20.22 0.49 16.01
CA ASP A 200 20.49 0.00 17.37
C ASP A 200 20.79 -1.52 17.40
N SER A 201 21.16 -2.13 16.26
CA SER A 201 21.46 -3.57 16.20
C SER A 201 22.62 -3.89 15.26
N THR A 202 23.39 -4.91 15.65
CA THR A 202 24.45 -5.53 14.85
C THR A 202 23.95 -6.70 13.99
N ASP A 203 22.66 -7.01 14.06
CA ASP A 203 22.06 -8.09 13.27
C ASP A 203 22.17 -7.82 11.77
N PRO A 204 22.11 -8.87 10.93
CA PRO A 204 22.07 -8.71 9.49
C PRO A 204 20.96 -7.74 9.05
N ALA A 205 21.32 -6.78 8.20
CA ALA A 205 20.39 -5.79 7.68
C ALA A 205 19.16 -6.47 7.03
N PRO A 206 17.95 -6.25 7.56
CA PRO A 206 16.75 -6.87 7.01
C PRO A 206 16.32 -6.23 5.70
N THR A 207 15.56 -7.01 4.92
CA THR A 207 14.98 -6.57 3.65
C THR A 207 13.79 -5.64 3.88
N MET A 208 13.47 -4.81 2.89
CA MET A 208 12.23 -4.01 2.92
C MET A 208 10.97 -4.88 3.01
N LYS A 209 10.97 -6.08 2.40
CA LYS A 209 9.90 -7.07 2.60
C LYS A 209 9.67 -7.34 4.09
N ARG A 210 10.72 -7.65 4.86
CA ARG A 210 10.59 -7.92 6.30
C ARG A 210 10.07 -6.71 7.07
N ARG A 211 10.36 -5.49 6.62
CA ARG A 211 9.89 -4.24 7.24
C ARG A 211 8.41 -3.96 6.96
N TRP A 212 7.90 -4.37 5.79
CA TRP A 212 6.59 -3.93 5.29
C TRP A 212 5.51 -5.00 5.16
N GLN A 213 5.88 -6.28 4.97
CA GLN A 213 4.98 -7.33 4.51
C GLN A 213 3.64 -7.35 5.25
N GLU A 214 3.69 -7.41 6.58
CA GLU A 214 2.50 -7.54 7.42
C GLU A 214 1.57 -6.33 7.29
N ALA A 215 2.08 -5.13 7.57
CA ALA A 215 1.29 -3.91 7.52
C ALA A 215 0.75 -3.61 6.10
N MET A 216 1.57 -3.82 5.07
CA MET A 216 1.16 -3.62 3.67
C MET A 216 0.09 -4.62 3.24
N SER A 217 0.24 -5.90 3.59
CA SER A 217 -0.77 -6.92 3.29
C SER A 217 -2.10 -6.62 3.98
N GLN A 218 -2.06 -6.19 5.25
CA GLN A 218 -3.26 -5.79 5.97
C GLN A 218 -3.95 -4.59 5.32
N ALA A 219 -3.20 -3.52 5.01
CA ALA A 219 -3.78 -2.32 4.37
C ALA A 219 -4.38 -2.63 2.99
N LEU A 220 -3.73 -3.48 2.20
CA LEU A 220 -4.24 -3.89 0.88
C LEU A 220 -5.49 -4.77 0.99
N ALA A 221 -5.58 -5.64 1.99
CA ALA A 221 -6.78 -6.42 2.26
C ALA A 221 -7.94 -5.53 2.74
N GLU A 222 -7.67 -4.54 3.58
CA GLU A 222 -8.67 -3.56 4.02
C GLU A 222 -9.20 -2.72 2.84
N LEU A 223 -8.33 -2.30 1.92
CA LEU A 223 -8.74 -1.63 0.68
C LEU A 223 -9.59 -2.54 -0.21
N ALA A 224 -9.18 -3.80 -0.39
CA ALA A 224 -9.90 -4.74 -1.25
C ALA A 224 -11.29 -5.13 -0.68
N ALA A 225 -11.44 -5.12 0.66
CA ALA A 225 -12.69 -5.45 1.33
C ALA A 225 -13.79 -4.40 1.11
N ALA A 226 -13.48 -3.23 0.55
CA ALA A 226 -14.46 -2.20 0.21
C ALA A 226 -15.18 -2.44 -1.14
N ASP A 227 -15.09 -3.66 -1.69
CA ASP A 227 -15.54 -4.03 -3.05
C ASP A 227 -14.88 -3.20 -4.17
N ASP A 228 -13.69 -2.65 -3.89
CA ASP A 228 -12.92 -1.86 -4.84
C ASP A 228 -12.04 -2.77 -5.72
N LEU A 229 -12.05 -2.53 -7.04
CA LEU A 229 -11.15 -3.21 -7.96
C LEU A 229 -9.72 -2.66 -7.80
N ILE A 230 -8.78 -3.48 -7.34
CA ILE A 230 -7.38 -3.05 -7.21
C ILE A 230 -6.55 -3.61 -8.36
N ILE A 231 -6.05 -2.71 -9.22
CA ILE A 231 -5.15 -3.03 -10.32
C ILE A 231 -3.70 -2.81 -9.86
N ASP A 232 -2.98 -3.90 -9.62
CA ASP A 232 -1.59 -3.90 -9.17
C ASP A 232 -0.62 -3.86 -10.36
N MET A 233 -0.06 -2.67 -10.59
CA MET A 233 0.97 -2.44 -11.61
C MET A 233 2.39 -2.41 -11.04
N ARG A 234 2.56 -2.66 -9.74
CA ARG A 234 3.87 -2.67 -9.07
C ARG A 234 4.81 -3.68 -9.73
N SER A 235 6.11 -3.42 -9.67
CA SER A 235 7.10 -4.42 -10.06
C SER A 235 7.27 -5.45 -8.95
N GLY A 236 7.82 -6.63 -9.26
CA GLY A 236 7.93 -7.73 -8.30
C GLY A 236 8.64 -7.39 -6.99
N ALA A 237 9.63 -6.50 -7.03
CA ALA A 237 10.32 -6.02 -5.81
C ALA A 237 9.38 -5.24 -4.86
N TYR A 238 8.39 -4.53 -5.41
CA TYR A 238 7.40 -3.77 -4.63
C TYR A 238 6.16 -4.59 -4.29
N GLN A 239 5.76 -5.54 -5.14
CA GLN A 239 4.77 -6.56 -4.77
C GLN A 239 5.24 -7.39 -3.58
N ALA A 240 6.55 -7.69 -3.50
CA ALA A 240 7.14 -8.39 -2.37
C ALA A 240 7.05 -7.64 -1.03
N LEU A 241 6.74 -6.34 -1.03
CA LEU A 241 6.52 -5.56 0.19
C LEU A 241 5.18 -5.87 0.86
N GLY A 242 4.27 -6.57 0.19
CA GLY A 242 2.97 -6.99 0.70
C GLY A 242 1.91 -7.04 -0.41
N GLY A 243 0.93 -7.91 -0.22
CA GLY A 243 -0.18 -8.14 -1.15
C GLY A 243 -1.34 -8.88 -0.48
N CYS A 244 -2.43 -9.04 -1.22
CA CYS A 244 -3.59 -9.86 -0.87
C CYS A 244 -4.10 -10.59 -2.12
N ASP A 245 -4.98 -11.57 -1.95
CA ASP A 245 -5.45 -12.44 -3.04
C ASP A 245 -6.40 -11.72 -4.02
N ASP A 246 -6.93 -10.56 -3.61
CA ASP A 246 -7.89 -9.79 -4.40
C ASP A 246 -7.26 -8.84 -5.44
N LEU A 247 -5.93 -8.72 -5.46
CA LEU A 247 -5.26 -7.82 -6.40
C LEU A 247 -5.23 -8.41 -7.81
N VAL A 248 -5.62 -7.60 -8.81
CA VAL A 248 -5.40 -7.95 -10.22
C VAL A 248 -4.01 -7.49 -10.63
N THR A 249 -3.13 -8.44 -10.95
CA THR A 249 -1.79 -8.11 -11.46
C THR A 249 -1.84 -7.79 -12.95
N VAL A 250 -1.07 -6.77 -13.36
CA VAL A 250 -0.86 -6.44 -14.78
C VAL A 250 0.50 -6.93 -15.27
N ARG A 251 0.50 -7.75 -16.33
CA ARG A 251 1.68 -8.18 -17.09
C ARG A 251 1.68 -7.54 -18.47
N VAL A 252 2.86 -7.38 -19.07
CA VAL A 252 3.01 -6.88 -20.44
C VAL A 252 3.82 -7.87 -21.26
N GLU A 253 3.28 -8.27 -22.40
CA GLU A 253 3.92 -9.20 -23.35
C GLU A 253 3.92 -8.59 -24.74
N SER A 254 5.01 -8.80 -25.48
CA SER A 254 5.14 -8.38 -26.87
C SER A 254 5.03 -9.59 -27.79
N VAL A 255 4.31 -9.41 -28.89
CA VAL A 255 4.27 -10.38 -29.99
C VAL A 255 5.58 -10.26 -30.77
N GLN A 256 6.30 -11.39 -30.91
CA GLN A 256 7.52 -11.48 -31.70
C GLN A 256 7.16 -11.72 -33.18
N ALA A 257 8.13 -11.55 -34.08
CA ALA A 257 7.95 -11.76 -35.52
C ALA A 257 7.52 -13.20 -35.90
N ASP A 258 7.82 -14.18 -35.05
CA ASP A 258 7.39 -15.58 -35.20
C ASP A 258 6.01 -15.88 -34.58
N GLY A 259 5.31 -14.85 -34.08
CA GLY A 259 4.02 -14.97 -33.40
C GLY A 259 4.11 -15.41 -31.94
N SER A 260 5.29 -15.74 -31.42
CA SER A 260 5.48 -16.07 -30.01
C SER A 260 5.32 -14.84 -29.11
N ARG A 261 4.97 -15.06 -27.84
CA ARG A 261 4.84 -14.00 -26.85
C ARG A 261 6.02 -13.98 -25.89
N LYS A 262 6.54 -12.80 -25.61
CA LYS A 262 7.63 -12.61 -24.66
C LYS A 262 7.35 -11.44 -23.73
N VAL A 263 7.58 -11.65 -22.44
CA VAL A 263 7.50 -10.60 -21.42
C VAL A 263 8.39 -9.42 -21.82
N VAL A 264 7.79 -8.24 -21.89
CA VAL A 264 8.51 -7.00 -22.17
C VAL A 264 9.23 -6.57 -20.89
N SER A 265 10.54 -6.35 -20.94
CA SER A 265 11.30 -5.84 -19.79
C SER A 265 11.54 -4.32 -19.89
N HIS A 266 11.92 -3.82 -21.07
CA HIS A 266 12.33 -2.43 -21.25
C HIS A 266 11.15 -1.44 -21.35
N HIS A 267 10.10 -1.77 -22.11
CA HIS A 267 8.91 -0.91 -22.31
C HIS A 267 7.73 -1.24 -21.37
N ASN A 268 7.87 -2.20 -20.46
CA ASN A 268 6.81 -2.59 -19.51
C ASN A 268 6.23 -1.39 -18.75
N LYS A 269 7.12 -0.47 -18.32
CA LYS A 269 6.74 0.75 -17.60
C LYS A 269 5.88 1.68 -18.45
N HIS A 270 6.20 1.82 -19.74
CA HIS A 270 5.49 2.69 -20.65
C HIS A 270 4.04 2.24 -20.83
N TYR A 271 3.83 0.97 -21.20
CA TYR A 271 2.49 0.43 -21.42
C TYR A 271 1.65 0.36 -20.13
N LYS A 272 2.27 0.10 -18.97
CA LYS A 272 1.59 0.23 -17.68
C LYS A 272 1.18 1.68 -17.38
N GLY A 273 1.99 2.66 -17.76
CA GLY A 273 1.65 4.08 -17.65
C GLY A 273 0.44 4.46 -18.53
N LEU A 274 0.42 4.00 -19.79
CA LEU A 274 -0.73 4.18 -20.69
C LEU A 274 -2.00 3.54 -20.12
N ALA A 275 -1.93 2.28 -19.68
CA ALA A 275 -3.07 1.59 -19.07
C ALA A 275 -3.57 2.29 -17.81
N ALA A 276 -2.65 2.74 -16.93
CA ALA A 276 -3.00 3.50 -15.74
C ALA A 276 -3.71 4.81 -16.09
N ARG A 277 -3.25 5.54 -17.13
CA ARG A 277 -3.89 6.76 -17.61
C ARG A 277 -5.32 6.51 -18.08
N LEU A 278 -5.55 5.47 -18.87
CA LEU A 278 -6.88 5.13 -19.40
C LEU A 278 -7.85 4.81 -18.26
N LEU A 279 -7.43 3.97 -17.31
CA LEU A 279 -8.24 3.61 -16.14
C LEU A 279 -8.51 4.82 -15.23
N ALA A 280 -7.48 5.63 -14.95
CA ALA A 280 -7.62 6.85 -14.15
C ALA A 280 -8.56 7.85 -14.82
N SER A 281 -8.55 7.93 -16.16
CA SER A 281 -9.36 8.87 -16.95
C SER A 281 -10.76 8.38 -17.29
N ALA A 282 -11.08 7.11 -16.98
CA ALA A 282 -12.34 6.50 -17.36
C ALA A 282 -13.55 7.25 -16.79
N LYS A 283 -14.51 7.60 -17.67
CA LYS A 283 -15.74 8.32 -17.28
C LYS A 283 -16.59 7.49 -16.31
N GLN A 284 -16.76 6.21 -16.62
CA GLN A 284 -17.33 5.22 -15.73
C GLN A 284 -16.18 4.48 -15.09
N THR A 285 -16.15 4.43 -13.77
CA THR A 285 -15.07 3.74 -13.08
C THR A 285 -15.34 2.23 -13.12
N PRO A 286 -14.39 1.39 -13.57
CA PRO A 286 -14.59 -0.04 -13.62
C PRO A 286 -14.66 -0.62 -12.22
N THR A 287 -15.58 -1.55 -11.98
CA THR A 287 -15.68 -2.34 -10.74
C THR A 287 -15.25 -3.79 -10.97
N THR A 288 -15.10 -4.21 -12.23
CA THR A 288 -14.71 -5.57 -12.58
C THR A 288 -13.51 -5.61 -13.55
N LEU A 289 -12.79 -6.73 -13.55
CA LEU A 289 -11.66 -6.93 -14.46
C LEU A 289 -12.06 -6.85 -15.95
N PRO A 290 -13.18 -7.45 -16.41
CA PRO A 290 -13.65 -7.26 -17.79
C PRO A 290 -13.91 -5.80 -18.17
N GLU A 291 -14.48 -4.99 -17.28
CA GLU A 291 -14.70 -3.56 -17.54
C GLU A 291 -13.36 -2.80 -17.65
N ALA A 292 -12.41 -3.10 -16.76
CA ALA A 292 -11.08 -2.50 -16.82
C ALA A 292 -10.36 -2.87 -18.13
N ALA A 293 -10.46 -4.13 -18.57
CA ALA A 293 -9.91 -4.58 -19.85
C ALA A 293 -10.58 -3.84 -21.03
N ALA A 294 -11.90 -3.68 -21.03
CA ALA A 294 -12.62 -2.95 -22.07
C ALA A 294 -12.20 -1.47 -22.16
N ILE A 295 -11.95 -0.82 -21.03
CA ILE A 295 -11.42 0.56 -20.99
C ILE A 295 -10.02 0.63 -21.60
N ILE A 296 -9.15 -0.32 -21.26
CA ILE A 296 -7.77 -0.34 -21.77
C ILE A 296 -7.75 -0.60 -23.29
N ALA A 297 -8.64 -1.47 -23.79
CA ALA A 297 -8.76 -1.78 -25.21
C ALA A 297 -9.21 -0.58 -26.09
N ALA A 298 -9.59 0.55 -25.49
CA ALA A 298 -9.85 1.79 -26.22
C ALA A 298 -8.58 2.40 -26.83
N ASP A 299 -7.40 2.05 -26.32
CA ASP A 299 -6.12 2.40 -26.94
C ASP A 299 -5.69 1.30 -27.91
N PRO A 300 -5.56 1.59 -29.21
CA PRO A 300 -5.24 0.57 -30.23
C PRO A 300 -3.84 -0.02 -30.08
N THR A 301 -2.97 0.57 -29.25
CA THR A 301 -1.63 0.04 -28.97
C THR A 301 -1.62 -1.02 -27.85
N LEU A 302 -2.75 -1.20 -27.15
CA LEU A 302 -2.91 -2.11 -26.04
C LEU A 302 -4.02 -3.13 -26.35
N SER A 303 -3.66 -4.42 -26.42
CA SER A 303 -4.63 -5.51 -26.51
C SER A 303 -4.68 -6.27 -25.18
N PRO A 304 -5.60 -5.91 -24.26
CA PRO A 304 -5.70 -6.55 -22.96
C PRO A 304 -6.37 -7.93 -23.06
N GLU A 305 -5.74 -8.95 -22.48
CA GLU A 305 -6.27 -10.29 -22.35
C GLU A 305 -6.34 -10.70 -20.87
N ILE A 306 -7.50 -11.22 -20.46
CA ILE A 306 -7.69 -11.81 -19.13
C ILE A 306 -7.22 -13.26 -19.22
N THR A 307 -6.03 -13.52 -18.69
CA THR A 307 -5.39 -14.84 -18.73
C THR A 307 -5.73 -15.70 -17.50
N ASP A 308 -6.17 -15.06 -16.42
CA ASP A 308 -6.64 -15.66 -15.17
C ASP A 308 -7.57 -14.64 -14.48
N ASP A 309 -8.38 -15.07 -13.52
CA ASP A 309 -9.35 -14.24 -12.80
C ASP A 309 -8.70 -13.02 -12.11
N ARG A 310 -7.38 -13.07 -11.86
CA ARG A 310 -6.59 -12.00 -11.23
C ARG A 310 -5.37 -11.57 -12.04
N LEU A 311 -5.33 -11.90 -13.33
CA LEU A 311 -4.19 -11.58 -14.19
C LEU A 311 -4.63 -10.97 -15.53
N LEU A 312 -4.32 -9.69 -15.69
CA LEU A 312 -4.47 -8.96 -16.94
C LEU A 312 -3.14 -8.92 -17.69
N THR A 313 -3.09 -9.48 -18.89
CA THR A 313 -1.92 -9.42 -19.77
C THR A 313 -2.17 -8.40 -20.88
N LEU A 314 -1.36 -7.34 -20.94
CA LEU A 314 -1.36 -6.38 -22.04
C LEU A 314 -0.47 -6.92 -23.16
N ILE A 315 -1.10 -7.28 -24.28
CA ILE A 315 -0.41 -7.68 -25.49
C ILE A 315 -0.12 -6.42 -26.32
N VAL A 316 1.15 -6.25 -26.70
CA VAL A 316 1.62 -5.08 -27.46
C VAL A 316 2.40 -5.52 -28.69
N GLU A 317 2.32 -4.73 -29.75
CA GLU A 317 3.20 -4.89 -30.92
C GLU A 317 4.58 -4.30 -30.62
N ARG A 318 5.61 -4.86 -31.27
CA ARG A 318 7.01 -4.49 -31.04
C ARG A 318 7.45 -3.32 -31.91
#